data_AF-A0A527E690-F1
#
_entry.id   AF-A0A527E690-F1
#
_cell.length_a   1.000
_cell.length_b   1.000
_cell.length_c   1.000
_cell.angle_alpha   90.00
_cell.angle_beta   90.00
_cell.angle_gamma   90.00
#
_symmetry.space_group_name_H-M   'P 1'
#
loop_
_entity.id
_entity.type
_entity.pdbx_description
1 polymer ?
#
loop_
_entity_poly.entity_id
_entity_poly.type
_entity_poly.pdbx_seq_one_letter_code
_entity_poly.pdbx_strand_id
1 'polypeptide(L)' 'EGKVLDCSYNRRVISAELASLRAIARRLMVVQEDSKFEPLLAAIAGGLCTHLVVGAHMAQRLLDHAAATTEKAS' A
#
# COMPACT_ATOMS: atom_id res chain seq x y z
N GLU A 1 6.09 -3.48 5.92
CA GLU A 1 6.60 -4.40 4.88
C GLU A 1 5.56 -4.94 3.90
N GLY A 2 4.24 -4.72 4.09
CA GLY A 2 3.25 -5.13 3.08
C GLY A 2 3.06 -6.64 2.89
N LYS A 3 3.52 -7.45 3.85
CA LYS A 3 3.39 -8.92 3.82
C LYS A 3 1.99 -9.34 4.26
N VAL A 4 1.53 -10.46 3.70
CA VAL A 4 0.25 -11.08 4.09
C VAL A 4 0.35 -11.54 5.54
N LEU A 5 -0.65 -11.20 6.34
CA LEU A 5 -0.77 -11.74 7.70
C LEU A 5 -1.31 -13.16 7.64
N ASP A 6 -0.59 -14.10 8.25
CA ASP A 6 -1.07 -15.48 8.39
C ASP A 6 -2.03 -15.57 9.57
N CYS A 7 -3.34 -15.53 9.29
CA CYS A 7 -4.38 -15.56 10.31
C CYS A 7 -5.59 -16.39 9.85
N SER A 8 -6.39 -16.86 10.82
CA SER A 8 -7.57 -17.70 10.55
C SER A 8 -8.62 -17.00 9.69
N TYR A 9 -8.66 -15.66 9.71
CA TYR A 9 -9.53 -14.87 8.83
C TYR A 9 -9.05 -15.00 7.38
N ASN A 10 -7.80 -14.63 7.07
CA ASN A 10 -7.27 -14.66 5.70
C ASN A 10 -7.29 -16.05 5.06
N ARG A 11 -7.10 -17.13 5.83
CA ARG A 11 -7.19 -18.51 5.32
C ARG A 11 -8.60 -18.95 4.90
N ARG A 12 -9.65 -18.24 5.35
CA ARG A 12 -11.07 -18.57 5.07
C ARG A 12 -11.71 -17.64 4.05
N VAL A 13 -11.03 -16.54 3.69
CA VAL A 13 -11.57 -15.57 2.74
C VAL A 13 -11.50 -16.16 1.33
N ILE A 14 -12.63 -16.19 0.63
CA ILE A 14 -12.68 -16.47 -0.80
C ILE A 14 -12.46 -15.14 -1.52
N SER A 15 -11.24 -14.93 -2.01
CA SER A 15 -10.85 -13.74 -2.77
C SER A 15 -9.67 -14.06 -3.69
N ALA A 16 -9.29 -13.14 -4.58
CA ALA A 16 -8.05 -13.29 -5.33
C ALA A 16 -6.84 -13.24 -4.37
N GLU A 17 -5.90 -14.16 -4.55
CA GLU A 17 -4.65 -14.12 -3.80
C GLU A 17 -3.90 -12.82 -4.06
N LEU A 18 -3.24 -12.27 -3.03
CA LEU A 18 -2.44 -11.05 -3.18
C LEU A 18 -1.29 -11.22 -4.21
N ALA A 19 -0.79 -12.45 -4.40
CA ALA A 19 0.16 -12.76 -5.47
C ALA A 19 -0.45 -12.57 -6.87
N SER A 20 -1.66 -13.08 -7.07
CA SER A 20 -2.42 -12.89 -8.32
C SER A 20 -2.74 -11.42 -8.57
N LEU A 21 -3.12 -10.66 -7.52
CA LEU A 21 -3.32 -9.21 -7.66
C LEU A 21 -2.06 -8.50 -8.14
N ARG A 22 -0.88 -8.83 -7.58
CA ARG A 22 0.40 -8.23 -8.01
C ARG A 22 0.76 -8.53 -9.47
N ALA A 23 0.25 -9.62 -10.05
CA ALA A 23 0.52 -9.98 -11.44
C ALA A 23 -0.26 -9.10 -12.46
N ILE A 24 -1.33 -8.43 -12.04
CA ILE A 24 -2.11 -7.53 -12.92
C ILE A 24 -1.23 -6.33 -13.29
N ALA A 25 -0.88 -6.10 -14.55
CA ALA A 25 0.09 -5.05 -14.91
C ALA A 25 -0.29 -3.62 -14.44
N ARG A 26 -1.56 -3.26 -14.54
CA ARG A 26 -2.07 -1.92 -14.17
C ARG A 26 -3.07 -2.03 -13.01
N ARG A 27 -2.70 -1.52 -11.85
CA ARG A 27 -3.43 -1.67 -10.57
C ARG A 27 -3.65 -0.29 -9.99
N LEU A 28 -4.86 0.22 -10.22
CA LEU A 28 -5.31 1.49 -9.67
C LEU A 28 -5.80 1.27 -8.25
N MET A 29 -5.29 2.08 -7.31
CA MET A 29 -5.76 2.13 -5.94
C MET A 29 -6.24 3.56 -5.64
N VAL A 30 -7.39 3.68 -5.01
CA VAL A 30 -7.96 4.95 -4.56
C VAL A 30 -8.03 4.91 -3.04
N VAL A 31 -7.38 5.86 -2.37
CA VAL A 31 -7.37 5.93 -0.90
C VAL A 31 -7.81 7.30 -0.44
N GLN A 32 -8.75 7.30 0.49
CA GLN A 32 -9.26 8.48 1.18
C GLN A 32 -9.20 8.22 2.70
N GLU A 33 -9.16 9.31 3.46
CA GLU A 33 -9.06 9.38 4.93
C GLU A 33 -7.64 9.24 5.47
N ASP A 34 -7.30 10.12 6.40
CA ASP A 34 -5.95 10.23 6.98
C ASP A 34 -5.56 9.01 7.83
N SER A 35 -6.55 8.33 8.39
CA SER A 35 -6.41 7.09 9.16
C SER A 35 -5.85 5.93 8.33
N LYS A 36 -5.87 6.03 7.00
CA LYS A 36 -5.37 4.98 6.10
C LYS A 36 -3.90 5.17 5.69
N PHE A 37 -3.20 6.14 6.26
CA PHE A 37 -1.80 6.40 5.91
C PHE A 37 -0.89 5.18 6.11
N GLU A 38 -0.88 4.57 7.30
CA GLU A 38 -0.04 3.41 7.58
C GLU A 38 -0.43 2.17 6.75
N PRO A 39 -1.73 1.81 6.62
CA PRO A 39 -2.14 0.78 5.66
C PRO A 39 -1.69 1.05 4.22
N LEU A 40 -1.74 2.30 3.76
CA LEU A 40 -1.29 2.68 2.43
C LEU A 40 0.22 2.49 2.25
N LEU A 41 1.02 2.88 3.23
CA LEU A 41 2.48 2.61 3.21
C LEU A 41 2.77 1.11 3.10
N ALA A 42 2.03 0.27 3.84
CA ALA A 42 2.16 -1.17 3.74
C ALA A 42 1.75 -1.69 2.35
N ALA A 43 0.67 -1.17 1.76
CA ALA A 43 0.23 -1.57 0.43
C ALA A 43 1.23 -1.20 -0.68
N ILE A 44 1.82 0.00 -0.59
CA ILE A 44 2.87 0.46 -1.51
C ILE A 44 4.12 -0.43 -1.37
N ALA A 45 4.61 -0.64 -0.14
CA ALA A 45 5.75 -1.51 0.12
C ALA A 45 5.51 -2.97 -0.33
N GLY A 46 4.26 -3.43 -0.26
CA GLY A 46 3.82 -4.74 -0.74
C GLY A 46 3.58 -4.84 -2.25
N GLY A 47 3.81 -3.77 -3.01
CA GLY A 47 3.65 -3.73 -4.47
C GLY A 47 2.21 -3.90 -4.96
N LEU A 48 1.22 -3.60 -4.12
CA LEU A 48 -0.20 -3.86 -4.41
C LEU A 48 -0.81 -2.88 -5.42
N CYS A 49 -0.21 -1.71 -5.61
CA CYS A 49 -0.65 -0.72 -6.59
C CYS A 49 0.49 -0.30 -7.54
N THR A 50 0.13 0.11 -8.76
CA THR A 50 1.02 0.80 -9.70
C THR A 50 0.56 2.22 -10.00
N HIS A 51 -0.73 2.50 -9.79
CA HIS A 51 -1.33 3.81 -9.99
C HIS A 51 -2.10 4.16 -8.71
N LEU A 52 -1.95 5.39 -8.23
CA LEU A 52 -2.52 5.84 -6.97
C LEU A 52 -3.31 7.13 -7.16
N VAL A 53 -4.54 7.16 -6.65
CA VAL A 53 -5.36 8.38 -6.54
C VAL A 53 -5.60 8.65 -5.06
N VAL A 54 -5.13 9.81 -4.61
CA VAL A 54 -5.21 10.27 -3.22
C VAL A 54 -5.47 11.77 -3.19
N GLY A 55 -5.99 12.28 -2.07
CA GLY A 55 -6.08 13.72 -1.84
C GLY A 55 -4.71 14.38 -1.63
N ALA A 56 -4.63 15.69 -1.84
CA ALA A 56 -3.38 16.46 -1.75
C ALA A 56 -2.67 16.31 -0.40
N HIS A 57 -3.40 16.31 0.72
CA HIS A 57 -2.83 16.12 2.06
C HIS A 57 -2.14 14.75 2.21
N MET A 58 -2.80 13.67 1.80
CA MET A 58 -2.25 12.32 1.82
C MET A 58 -1.02 12.21 0.90
N ALA A 59 -1.05 12.84 -0.27
CA ALA A 59 0.08 12.90 -1.18
C ALA A 59 1.29 13.58 -0.54
N GLN A 60 1.10 14.71 0.15
CA GLN A 60 2.18 15.40 0.85
C GLN A 60 2.81 14.51 1.92
N ARG A 61 2.00 13.85 2.75
CA ARG A 61 2.50 12.93 3.78
C ARG A 61 3.33 11.78 3.21
N LEU A 62 2.96 11.26 2.04
CA LEU A 62 3.74 10.22 1.35
C LEU A 62 5.10 10.75 0.89
N LEU A 63 5.15 11.97 0.35
CA LEU A 63 6.40 12.62 -0.07
C LEU A 63 7.33 12.86 1.14
N ASP A 64 6.79 13.41 2.23
CA ASP A 64 7.55 13.66 3.45
C ASP A 64 8.14 12.36 4.04
N HIS A 65 7.35 11.29 4.06
CA HIS A 65 7.81 9.97 4.51
C HIS A 65 8.92 9.40 3.61
N ALA A 66 8.82 9.57 2.29
CA ALA A 66 9.83 9.12 1.34
C ALA A 66 11.14 9.91 1.48
N ALA A 67 11.07 11.22 1.67
CA ALA A 67 12.23 12.08 1.90
C ALA A 67 12.97 11.66 3.19
N ALA A 68 12.25 11.53 4.31
CA ALA A 68 12.84 11.10 5.58
C ALA A 68 13.47 9.69 5.52
N THR A 69 12.94 8.80 4.68
CA THR A 69 13.52 7.47 4.47
C THR A 69 14.83 7.54 3.66
N THR A 70 14.90 8.46 2.69
CA THR A 70 16.09 8.67 1.86
C THR A 70 17.25 9.26 2.67
N GLU A 71 16.97 10.23 3.55
CA GLU A 71 17.96 10.82 4.44
C GLU A 71 18.57 9.80 5.41
N LYS A 72 17.77 8.87 5.94
CA LYS A 72 18.26 7.81 6.84
C LYS A 72 19.12 6.75 6.15
N ALA A 73 19.02 6.64 4.82
CA ALA A 73 19.75 5.66 4.02
C ALA A 73 21.07 6.22 3.46
N SER A 74 21.33 7.52 3.62
CA SER A 74 22.54 8.23 3.19
C SER A 74 23.51 8.39 4.37
#